data_AF-X0V5N2-F1
#
_entry.id   AF-X0V5N2-F1
#
_cell.length_a   1.000
_cell.length_b   1.000
_cell.length_c   1.000
_cell.angle_alpha   90.00
_cell.angle_beta   90.00
_cell.angle_gamma   90.00
#
_symmetry.space_group_name_H-M   'P 1'
#
loop_
_entity.id
_entity.type
_entity.pdbx_description
1 polymer ?
#
loop_
_entity_poly.entity_id
_entity_poly.type
_entity_poly.pdbx_seq_one_letter_code
_entity_poly.pdbx_strand_id
1 'polypeptide(L)'
;MLPFKGKYGEASVLIDEIAPSTIKQIYEFLNHPAFTNPIAIMPDAHKGNGVVIGFTMEMTDKVIPNVIGVDIGCGMLSMDMGNVNILADISRADLDYLIRQAVPFGTNVRKEAVSTEWKSTAYGMTVMSYYLNKKYNIMNPGKPIVAGDGKMPPEMNTQTRGLKWIEKKCKQIG
;
A
#
# COMPACT_ATOMS: atom_id res chain seq x y z
N MET A 1 13.88 -8.68 -17.30
CA MET A 1 14.64 -8.47 -16.05
C MET A 1 16.04 -8.00 -16.38
N LEU A 2 16.42 -6.82 -15.89
CA LEU A 2 17.74 -6.22 -16.12
C LEU A 2 18.60 -6.32 -14.85
N PRO A 3 19.78 -6.95 -14.90
CA PRO A 3 20.69 -7.00 -13.77
C PRO A 3 21.55 -5.72 -13.69
N PHE A 4 21.76 -5.22 -12.48
CA PHE A 4 22.65 -4.10 -12.17
C PHE A 4 23.61 -4.50 -11.06
N LYS A 5 24.87 -4.05 -11.16
CA LYS A 5 25.90 -4.33 -10.17
C LYS A 5 26.69 -3.06 -9.86
N GLY A 6 26.81 -2.74 -8.57
CA GLY A 6 27.63 -1.65 -8.09
C GLY A 6 28.75 -2.13 -7.17
N LYS A 7 29.29 -1.20 -6.39
CA LYS A 7 30.44 -1.43 -5.50
C LYS A 7 30.10 -2.34 -4.32
N TYR A 8 28.92 -2.19 -3.72
CA TYR A 8 28.54 -2.89 -2.47
C TYR A 8 27.40 -3.90 -2.65
N GLY A 9 26.63 -3.82 -3.73
CA GLY A 9 25.48 -4.67 -3.95
C GLY A 9 25.09 -4.83 -5.41
N GLU A 10 24.02 -5.59 -5.61
CA GLU A 10 23.41 -5.87 -6.91
C GLU A 10 21.89 -5.65 -6.86
N ALA A 11 21.31 -5.34 -8.01
CA ALA A 11 19.87 -5.19 -8.18
C ALA A 11 19.33 -5.96 -9.38
N SER A 12 18.14 -6.53 -9.21
CA SER A 12 17.32 -7.10 -10.28
C SER A 12 16.17 -6.15 -10.58
N VAL A 13 16.14 -5.58 -11.77
CA VAL A 13 15.07 -4.67 -12.23
C VAL A 13 14.08 -5.47 -13.06
N LEU A 14 12.81 -5.50 -12.63
CA LEU A 14 11.78 -6.38 -13.16
C LEU A 14 11.02 -5.81 -14.37
N ILE A 15 11.56 -4.78 -15.02
CA ILE A 15 11.06 -4.21 -16.28
C ILE A 15 12.17 -4.23 -17.33
N ASP A 16 11.79 -4.13 -18.61
CA ASP A 16 12.71 -4.21 -19.75
C ASP A 16 13.37 -2.87 -20.06
N GLU A 17 12.74 -1.75 -19.71
CA GLU A 17 13.27 -0.41 -19.88
C GLU A 17 12.97 0.46 -18.66
N ILE A 18 13.92 1.30 -18.28
CA ILE A 18 13.80 2.16 -17.10
C ILE A 18 14.48 3.51 -17.36
N ALA A 19 13.88 4.58 -16.85
CA ALA A 19 14.36 5.93 -17.12
C ALA A 19 15.80 6.16 -16.61
N PRO A 20 16.65 6.91 -17.34
CA PRO A 20 18.04 7.18 -16.93
C PRO A 20 18.16 7.80 -15.53
N SER A 21 17.18 8.62 -15.14
CA SER A 21 17.11 9.23 -13.80
C SER A 21 16.94 8.20 -12.69
N THR A 22 16.15 7.15 -12.92
CA THR A 22 15.97 6.03 -11.99
C THR A 22 17.20 5.13 -11.97
N ILE A 23 17.82 4.86 -13.12
CA ILE A 23 19.09 4.11 -13.22
C ILE A 23 20.17 4.75 -12.34
N LYS A 24 20.33 6.08 -12.45
CA LYS A 24 21.29 6.82 -11.64
C LYS A 24 21.07 6.58 -10.14
N GLN A 25 19.81 6.64 -9.70
CA GLN A 25 19.44 6.45 -8.30
C GLN A 25 19.64 5.00 -7.84
N ILE A 26 19.40 4.01 -8.71
CA ILE A 26 19.75 2.61 -8.42
C ILE A 26 21.24 2.49 -8.12
N TYR A 27 22.10 3.09 -8.95
CA TYR A 27 23.55 3.08 -8.70
C TYR A 27 23.96 3.84 -7.43
N GLU A 28 23.20 4.84 -6.98
CA GLU A 28 23.44 5.48 -5.68
C GLU A 28 23.27 4.47 -4.54
N PHE A 29 22.28 3.57 -4.60
CA PHE A 29 22.14 2.48 -3.62
C PHE A 29 23.25 1.45 -3.77
N LEU A 30 23.48 0.94 -4.98
CA LEU A 30 24.46 -0.13 -5.22
C LEU A 30 25.90 0.31 -4.87
N ASN A 31 26.15 1.61 -4.81
CA ASN A 31 27.43 2.20 -4.42
C ASN A 31 27.45 2.79 -3.00
N HIS A 32 26.44 2.49 -2.17
CA HIS A 32 26.38 2.91 -0.78
C HIS A 32 26.49 1.70 0.17
N PRO A 33 27.35 1.74 1.22
CA PRO A 33 27.68 0.59 2.05
C PRO A 33 26.54 0.05 2.93
N ALA A 34 25.41 0.75 2.99
CA ALA A 34 24.21 0.28 3.69
C ALA A 34 23.36 -0.70 2.86
N PHE A 35 23.59 -0.80 1.55
CA PHE A 35 22.81 -1.63 0.63
C PHE A 35 23.64 -2.85 0.19
N THR A 36 23.85 -3.76 1.14
CA THR A 36 24.66 -4.98 0.92
C THR A 36 23.84 -6.20 0.54
N ASN A 37 22.53 -6.17 0.80
CA ASN A 37 21.61 -7.25 0.43
C ASN A 37 21.15 -7.08 -1.03
N PRO A 38 20.78 -8.18 -1.71
CA PRO A 38 20.21 -8.10 -3.06
C PRO A 38 18.97 -7.20 -3.09
N ILE A 39 18.94 -6.29 -4.06
CA ILE A 39 17.81 -5.37 -4.28
C ILE A 39 16.92 -5.91 -5.40
N ALA A 40 15.60 -5.84 -5.20
CA ALA A 40 14.62 -6.00 -6.27
C ALA A 40 13.98 -4.64 -6.57
N ILE A 41 13.91 -4.27 -7.85
CA ILE A 41 13.23 -3.06 -8.32
C ILE A 41 12.03 -3.50 -9.16
N MET A 42 10.84 -3.13 -8.69
CA MET A 42 9.56 -3.54 -9.27
C MET A 42 9.29 -2.87 -10.63
N PRO A 43 8.35 -3.40 -11.44
CA PRO A 43 8.12 -2.89 -12.79
C PRO A 43 7.53 -1.47 -12.85
N ASP A 44 6.93 -0.98 -11.77
CA ASP A 44 6.38 0.38 -11.63
C ASP A 44 7.44 1.42 -11.19
N ALA A 45 8.72 1.02 -11.24
CA ALA A 45 9.79 1.81 -10.67
C ALA A 45 10.04 3.14 -11.38
N HIS A 46 10.24 4.16 -10.57
CA HIS A 46 10.60 5.50 -11.02
C HIS A 46 11.40 6.24 -9.94
N LYS A 47 12.09 7.29 -10.36
CA LYS A 47 12.84 8.16 -9.44
C LYS A 47 11.89 8.78 -8.42
N GLY A 48 12.17 8.55 -7.14
CA GLY A 48 11.55 9.26 -6.02
C GLY A 48 12.48 10.27 -5.38
N ASN A 49 12.05 10.84 -4.25
CA ASN A 49 12.85 11.81 -3.49
C ASN A 49 13.82 11.08 -2.55
N GLY A 50 15.01 10.74 -3.05
CA GLY A 50 16.04 10.04 -2.28
C GLY A 50 15.86 8.51 -2.18
N VAL A 51 14.75 7.97 -2.71
CA VAL A 51 14.51 6.54 -2.92
C VAL A 51 14.02 6.27 -4.34
N VAL A 52 14.26 5.08 -4.90
CA VAL A 52 13.54 4.58 -6.09
C VAL A 52 12.20 4.03 -5.64
N ILE A 53 11.09 4.55 -6.15
CA ILE A 53 9.78 3.93 -5.91
C ILE A 53 9.78 2.55 -6.57
N GLY A 54 9.17 1.56 -5.92
CA GLY A 54 9.27 0.15 -6.34
C GLY A 54 10.54 -0.56 -5.85
N PHE A 55 11.30 0.05 -4.94
CA PHE A 55 12.45 -0.59 -4.28
C PHE A 55 12.03 -1.65 -3.25
N THR A 56 12.72 -2.77 -3.22
CA THR A 56 12.60 -3.80 -2.17
C THR A 56 13.97 -4.36 -1.83
N MET A 57 14.27 -4.50 -0.55
CA MET A 57 15.49 -5.12 -0.03
C MET A 57 15.20 -5.66 1.36
N GLU A 58 15.81 -6.79 1.73
CA GLU A 58 15.77 -7.28 3.11
C GLU A 58 16.48 -6.29 4.05
N MET A 59 15.82 -5.96 5.17
CA MET A 59 16.35 -5.03 6.16
C MET A 59 17.59 -5.62 6.85
N THR A 60 18.58 -4.77 7.10
CA THR A 60 19.78 -5.12 7.88
C THR A 60 19.63 -4.62 9.32
N ASP A 61 20.76 -4.47 10.03
CA ASP A 61 20.83 -3.81 11.33
C ASP A 61 20.65 -2.28 11.27
N LYS A 62 20.43 -1.73 10.07
CA LYS A 62 20.34 -0.28 9.80
C LYS A 62 19.02 0.05 9.09
N VAL A 63 18.48 1.23 9.39
CA VAL A 63 17.28 1.77 8.74
C VAL A 63 17.60 3.11 8.10
N ILE A 64 17.16 3.28 6.85
CA ILE A 64 17.21 4.56 6.13
C ILE A 64 15.77 5.04 5.95
N PRO A 65 15.30 6.05 6.70
CA PRO A 65 13.90 6.49 6.66
C PRO A 65 13.39 6.84 5.26
N ASN A 66 14.24 7.49 4.44
CA ASN A 66 13.87 7.85 3.07
C ASN A 66 13.55 6.63 2.19
N VAL A 67 14.12 5.45 2.50
CA VAL A 67 13.85 4.22 1.74
C VAL A 67 12.49 3.61 2.10
N ILE A 68 11.95 3.93 3.28
CA ILE A 68 10.58 3.57 3.67
C ILE A 68 9.57 4.48 2.97
N GLY A 69 9.90 5.78 2.89
CA GLY A 69 9.06 6.81 2.29
C GLY A 69 8.56 7.82 3.31
N VAL A 70 8.04 8.95 2.81
CA VAL A 70 7.53 10.06 3.64
C VAL A 70 6.11 9.80 4.17
N ASP A 71 5.32 9.02 3.43
CA ASP A 71 3.96 8.62 3.79
C ASP A 71 3.99 7.20 4.37
N ILE A 72 4.45 7.10 5.61
CA ILE A 72 4.64 5.82 6.29
C ILE A 72 3.28 5.17 6.54
N GLY A 73 3.11 3.95 6.06
CA GLY A 73 1.85 3.21 6.15
C GLY A 73 0.90 3.48 4.98
N CYS A 74 1.34 4.21 3.95
CA CYS A 74 0.63 4.25 2.67
C CYS A 74 0.43 2.82 2.14
N GLY A 75 -0.78 2.51 1.71
CA GLY A 75 -1.16 1.18 1.29
C GLY A 75 -2.62 1.13 0.82
N MET A 76 -3.01 -0.06 0.36
CA MET A 76 -4.35 -0.31 -0.16
C MET A 76 -5.12 -1.24 0.77
N LEU A 77 -6.40 -0.95 0.96
CA LEU A 77 -7.35 -1.85 1.60
C LEU A 77 -8.48 -2.15 0.62
N SER A 78 -8.81 -3.42 0.43
CA SER A 78 -9.92 -3.87 -0.40
C SER A 78 -10.95 -4.64 0.44
N MET A 79 -12.21 -4.52 0.04
CA MET A 79 -13.33 -5.25 0.64
C MET A 79 -14.15 -5.90 -0.47
N ASP A 80 -14.43 -7.19 -0.31
CA ASP A 80 -15.36 -7.91 -1.17
C ASP A 80 -16.81 -7.55 -0.77
N MET A 81 -17.57 -7.02 -1.72
CA MET A 81 -18.97 -6.62 -1.53
C MET A 81 -19.95 -7.73 -1.97
N GLY A 82 -19.45 -8.88 -2.43
CA GLY A 82 -20.25 -9.97 -3.00
C GLY A 82 -20.81 -9.63 -4.38
N ASN A 83 -21.86 -10.36 -4.79
CA ASN A 83 -22.52 -10.19 -6.10
C ASN A 83 -23.50 -9.00 -6.12
N VAL A 84 -23.10 -7.84 -5.60
CA VAL A 84 -23.91 -6.61 -5.64
C VAL A 84 -23.55 -5.82 -6.89
N ASN A 85 -24.50 -5.65 -7.81
CA ASN A 85 -24.33 -4.74 -8.94
C ASN A 85 -24.80 -3.33 -8.54
N ILE A 86 -23.97 -2.61 -7.79
CA ILE A 86 -24.29 -1.25 -7.30
C ILE A 86 -24.71 -0.34 -8.46
N LEU A 87 -24.06 -0.46 -9.62
CA LEU A 87 -24.35 0.38 -10.78
C LEU A 87 -25.67 0.05 -11.50
N ALA A 88 -26.40 -0.99 -11.07
CA ALA A 88 -27.77 -1.24 -11.55
C ALA A 88 -28.77 -0.20 -11.00
N ASP A 89 -28.56 0.25 -9.76
CA ASP A 89 -29.52 1.07 -9.02
C ASP A 89 -29.06 2.52 -8.79
N ILE A 90 -27.76 2.79 -8.91
CA ILE A 90 -27.19 4.15 -8.74
C ILE A 90 -26.26 4.51 -9.91
N SER A 91 -26.38 5.75 -10.39
CA SER A 91 -25.48 6.26 -11.42
C SER A 91 -24.05 6.42 -10.86
N ARG A 92 -23.04 6.41 -11.74
CA ARG A 92 -21.64 6.65 -11.33
C ARG A 92 -21.46 8.03 -10.67
N ALA A 93 -22.20 9.03 -11.14
CA ALA A 93 -22.14 10.39 -10.62
C ALA A 93 -22.72 10.46 -9.20
N ASP A 94 -23.87 9.82 -8.98
CA ASP A 94 -24.50 9.78 -7.66
C ASP A 94 -23.65 8.98 -6.68
N LEU A 95 -23.03 7.88 -7.12
CA LEU A 95 -22.11 7.09 -6.30
C LEU A 95 -20.88 7.90 -5.88
N ASP A 96 -20.21 8.57 -6.82
CA ASP A 96 -19.07 9.45 -6.51
C ASP A 96 -19.48 10.58 -5.55
N TYR A 97 -20.65 11.19 -5.77
CA TYR A 97 -21.20 12.20 -4.87
C TYR A 97 -21.38 11.66 -3.45
N LEU A 98 -22.00 10.49 -3.28
CA LEU A 98 -22.19 9.87 -1.97
C LEU A 98 -20.87 9.52 -1.28
N ILE A 99 -19.90 8.99 -2.02
CA ILE A 99 -18.56 8.69 -1.49
C ILE A 99 -17.89 9.97 -0.98
N ARG A 100 -17.92 11.05 -1.75
CA ARG A 100 -17.31 12.33 -1.37
C ARG A 100 -17.98 12.99 -0.16
N GLN A 101 -19.29 12.80 0.02
CA GLN A 101 -19.99 13.30 1.20
C GLN A 101 -19.60 12.52 2.46
N ALA A 102 -19.33 11.23 2.33
CA ALA A 102 -19.10 10.36 3.47
C ALA A 102 -17.60 10.17 3.81
N VAL A 103 -16.69 10.20 2.83
CA VAL A 103 -15.24 10.08 3.03
C VAL A 103 -14.65 11.48 3.05
N PRO A 104 -14.12 11.97 4.19
CA PRO A 104 -13.42 13.25 4.20
C PRO A 104 -12.09 13.15 3.42
N PHE A 105 -11.85 14.05 2.45
CA PHE A 105 -10.64 14.05 1.62
C PHE A 105 -10.09 15.46 1.41
N GLY A 106 -8.78 15.56 1.18
CA GLY A 106 -8.07 16.82 0.96
C GLY A 106 -7.39 17.39 2.22
N THR A 107 -6.58 18.43 2.02
CA THR A 107 -5.72 19.01 3.07
C THR A 107 -6.46 19.94 4.03
N ASN A 108 -7.66 20.41 3.66
CA ASN A 108 -8.44 21.39 4.44
C ASN A 108 -9.48 20.74 5.37
N VAL A 109 -9.48 19.41 5.49
CA VAL A 109 -10.48 18.68 6.28
C VAL A 109 -10.18 18.76 7.78
N ARG A 110 -8.90 18.65 8.15
CA ARG A 110 -8.46 18.61 9.55
C ARG A 110 -7.41 19.69 9.77
N LYS A 111 -7.54 20.41 10.88
CA LYS A 111 -6.56 21.43 11.31
C LYS A 111 -5.33 20.83 11.99
N GLU A 112 -5.49 19.63 12.55
CA GLU A 112 -4.45 18.92 13.28
C GLU A 112 -4.28 17.50 12.73
N ALA A 113 -3.05 17.00 12.78
CA ALA A 113 -2.75 15.63 12.42
C ALA A 113 -3.47 14.66 13.38
N VAL A 114 -4.01 13.56 12.83
CA VAL A 114 -4.56 12.48 13.65
C VAL A 114 -3.36 11.70 14.21
N SER A 115 -2.84 12.11 15.36
CA SER A 115 -1.73 11.42 16.02
C SER A 115 -2.22 10.16 16.75
N THR A 116 -1.62 9.04 16.34
CA THR A 116 -1.29 7.88 17.18
C THR A 116 -2.41 7.20 17.97
N GLU A 117 -3.37 6.61 17.27
CA GLU A 117 -3.67 5.21 17.49
C GLU A 117 -3.80 4.57 16.10
N TRP A 118 -3.16 3.42 15.87
CA TRP A 118 -3.22 2.62 14.62
C TRP A 118 -4.65 2.24 14.15
N LYS A 119 -5.68 2.69 14.88
CA LYS A 119 -7.10 2.49 14.60
C LYS A 119 -7.55 3.15 13.29
N SER A 120 -6.84 4.11 12.71
CA SER A 120 -7.45 5.11 11.81
C SER A 120 -7.80 4.69 10.38
N THR A 121 -7.17 3.68 9.77
CA THR A 121 -7.49 3.36 8.35
C THR A 121 -8.66 2.37 8.21
N ALA A 122 -8.69 1.34 9.06
CA ALA A 122 -9.79 0.37 9.09
C ALA A 122 -11.05 0.93 9.77
N TYR A 123 -10.89 1.76 10.82
CA TYR A 123 -12.01 2.41 11.50
C TYR A 123 -12.73 3.41 10.60
N GLY A 124 -11.98 4.23 9.83
CA GLY A 124 -12.55 5.18 8.88
C GLY A 124 -13.45 4.53 7.82
N MET A 125 -13.07 3.35 7.34
CA MET A 125 -13.88 2.60 6.37
C MET A 125 -14.97 1.74 7.00
N THR A 126 -14.82 1.32 8.26
CA THR A 126 -15.91 0.68 9.02
C THR A 126 -17.06 1.66 9.26
N VAL A 127 -16.74 2.91 9.60
CA VAL A 127 -17.73 3.99 9.72
C VAL A 127 -18.43 4.22 8.37
N MET A 128 -17.70 4.20 7.26
CA MET A 128 -18.27 4.28 5.91
C MET A 128 -19.23 3.13 5.61
N SER A 129 -18.79 1.88 5.78
CA SER A 129 -19.61 0.68 5.54
C SER A 129 -20.86 0.68 6.41
N TYR A 130 -20.78 1.14 7.67
CA TYR A 130 -21.93 1.30 8.56
C TYR A 130 -22.93 2.35 8.04
N TYR A 131 -22.48 3.54 7.63
CA TYR A 131 -23.38 4.59 7.13
C TYR A 131 -24.03 4.23 5.79
N LEU A 132 -23.29 3.59 4.89
CA LEU A 132 -23.82 3.12 3.60
C LEU A 132 -24.84 2.00 3.79
N ASN A 133 -24.60 1.06 4.72
CA ASN A 133 -25.54 -0.02 5.02
C ASN A 133 -26.81 0.52 5.71
N LYS A 134 -26.67 1.40 6.71
CA LYS A 134 -27.81 2.01 7.43
C LYS A 134 -28.73 2.84 6.52
N LYS A 135 -28.17 3.55 5.54
CA LYS A 135 -28.94 4.48 4.70
C LYS A 135 -29.45 3.85 3.40
N TYR A 136 -28.74 2.86 2.86
CA TYR A 136 -29.02 2.35 1.52
C TYR A 136 -29.11 0.82 1.42
N ASN A 137 -28.87 0.08 2.51
CA ASN A 137 -28.94 -1.40 2.56
C ASN A 137 -28.11 -2.11 1.46
N ILE A 138 -26.96 -1.52 1.09
CA ILE A 138 -26.17 -1.92 -0.09
C ILE A 138 -25.26 -3.15 0.18
N MET A 139 -24.95 -3.49 1.43
CA MET A 139 -23.85 -4.42 1.75
C MET A 139 -24.32 -5.71 2.45
N ASN A 140 -23.98 -6.87 1.87
CA ASN A 140 -23.97 -8.18 2.55
C ASN A 140 -22.64 -8.30 3.34
N PRO A 141 -22.59 -8.84 4.57
CA PRO A 141 -21.47 -8.65 5.50
C PRO A 141 -20.31 -9.62 5.23
N GLY A 142 -19.73 -9.58 4.03
CA GLY A 142 -18.45 -10.23 3.73
C GLY A 142 -17.33 -9.63 4.59
N LYS A 143 -16.38 -10.46 5.03
CA LYS A 143 -15.28 -10.05 5.91
C LYS A 143 -14.30 -9.13 5.15
N PRO A 144 -14.01 -7.90 5.61
CA PRO A 144 -12.95 -7.08 5.03
C PRO A 144 -11.59 -7.81 5.05
N ILE A 145 -10.82 -7.73 3.97
CA ILE A 145 -9.47 -8.30 3.88
C ILE A 145 -8.45 -7.19 4.01
N VAL A 146 -7.72 -7.15 5.12
CA VAL A 146 -6.70 -6.13 5.39
C VAL A 146 -5.32 -6.76 5.27
N ALA A 147 -4.42 -6.14 4.50
CA ALA A 147 -3.00 -6.45 4.53
C ALA A 147 -2.38 -5.74 5.75
N GLY A 148 -1.88 -6.49 6.73
CA GLY A 148 -1.37 -5.93 7.99
C GLY A 148 -0.97 -6.98 9.03
N ASP A 149 -0.46 -6.53 10.18
CA ASP A 149 0.15 -7.37 11.24
C ASP A 149 -0.85 -8.12 12.14
N GLY A 150 -2.13 -8.17 11.77
CA GLY A 150 -3.14 -8.94 12.53
C GLY A 150 -3.70 -8.22 13.76
N LYS A 151 -3.28 -6.99 14.08
CA LYS A 151 -3.79 -6.26 15.25
C LYS A 151 -5.08 -5.50 14.95
N MET A 152 -6.12 -6.23 14.57
CA MET A 152 -7.48 -5.68 14.48
C MET A 152 -8.30 -6.05 15.73
N PRO A 153 -9.27 -5.22 16.14
CA PRO A 153 -10.17 -5.57 17.23
C PRO A 153 -10.92 -6.89 16.96
N PRO A 154 -11.01 -7.82 17.93
CA PRO A 154 -11.64 -9.14 17.76
C PRO A 154 -13.07 -9.11 17.24
N GLU A 155 -13.81 -8.04 17.53
CA GLU A 155 -15.19 -7.79 17.12
C GLU A 155 -15.38 -7.58 15.61
N MET A 156 -14.31 -7.35 14.83
CA MET A 156 -14.42 -6.94 13.43
C MET A 156 -14.57 -8.08 12.42
N ASN A 157 -14.48 -9.35 12.83
CA ASN A 157 -14.65 -10.51 11.94
C ASN A 157 -13.94 -10.34 10.57
N THR A 158 -12.70 -9.84 10.55
CA THR A 158 -11.91 -9.60 9.34
C THR A 158 -11.01 -10.79 9.01
N GLN A 159 -10.59 -10.93 7.76
CA GLN A 159 -9.52 -11.86 7.40
C GLN A 159 -8.23 -11.07 7.23
N THR A 160 -7.41 -11.00 8.28
CA THR A 160 -6.09 -10.38 8.19
C THR A 160 -5.09 -11.37 7.60
N ARG A 161 -4.38 -10.98 6.53
CA ARG A 161 -3.31 -11.79 5.95
C ARG A 161 -1.97 -11.21 6.41
N GLY A 162 -1.32 -11.89 7.35
CA GLY A 162 -0.03 -11.48 7.90
C GLY A 162 1.15 -11.75 6.96
N LEU A 163 2.35 -11.28 7.37
CA LEU A 163 3.62 -11.42 6.64
C LEU A 163 3.85 -12.82 6.07
N LYS A 164 3.56 -13.90 6.80
CA LYS A 164 3.70 -15.29 6.32
C LYS A 164 2.88 -15.61 5.07
N TRP A 165 1.70 -15.00 4.92
CA TRP A 165 0.88 -15.17 3.71
C TRP A 165 1.46 -14.39 2.53
N ILE A 166 1.93 -13.17 2.79
CA ILE A 166 2.61 -12.32 1.79
C ILE A 166 3.90 -13.03 1.32
N GLU A 167 4.76 -13.47 2.24
CA GLU A 167 5.96 -14.24 1.96
C GLU A 167 5.67 -15.50 1.14
N LYS A 168 4.62 -16.25 1.49
CA LYS A 168 4.20 -17.44 0.73
C LYS A 168 3.75 -17.06 -0.69
N LYS A 169 3.09 -15.91 -0.86
CA LYS A 169 2.68 -15.42 -2.17
C LYS A 169 3.88 -14.91 -2.97
N CYS A 170 4.78 -14.12 -2.39
CA CYS A 170 6.02 -13.67 -3.04
C CYS A 170 6.84 -14.87 -3.54
N LYS A 171 7.02 -15.91 -2.73
CA LYS A 171 7.69 -17.17 -3.12
C LYS A 171 7.01 -17.93 -4.27
N GLN A 172 5.73 -17.67 -4.56
CA GLN A 172 5.01 -18.28 -5.69
C GLN A 172 5.17 -17.49 -6.98
N ILE A 173 5.57 -16.22 -6.91
CA ILE A 173 5.67 -15.31 -8.05
C ILE A 173 7.08 -15.41 -8.69
N GLY A 174 8.03 -16.05 -8.02
CA GLY A 174 9.42 -16.21 -8.47
C GLY A 174 10.30 -15.22 -7.75
#